data_AF-A0A421JKY7-F1
#
_entry.id   AF-A0A421JKY7-F1
#
_cell.length_a   1.000
_cell.length_b   1.000
_cell.length_c   1.000
_cell.angle_alpha   90.00
_cell.angle_beta   90.00
_cell.angle_gamma   90.00
#
_symmetry.space_group_name_H-M   'P 1'
#
loop_
_entity.id
_entity.type
_entity.pdbx_description
1 polymer ?
#
loop_
_entity_poly.entity_id
_entity_poly.type
_entity_poly.pdbx_seq_one_letter_code
_entity_poly.pdbx_strand_id
1 'polypeptide(L)'
;MSDTTKEEQGYVDIYLRFNDDMEKDYCFQVKTTTTFKDLFKIFDTLPIALRPSVFYHAYPIGFKKSISPGYVTEDGNFLFDYESQKQTQHISDLNSRINDHVWPGQLIIPEWEFNDFGFYGFVSFLICWLYTDLPDFISPTPGICLTNQVTKIFAYLAIYFKQDKIAELFLDEGEPVAIVGQVIFFVFHIMKILMIFGLLYTGAFNPIKVFKLPGTRIPSPQDLTKDQLLELGWTGTRKATIDEYKDYYRDYKISEHGGMIQAHRAGLFDTMKHLGSELGEGEGYNTPLTRENMTVKLEQLLEQAKQPNFKLKLTYDYFAELGIVFAQNVENKSSSELPEFIKQYRRYGLLISNENLQAIVKARKGLEEKVEVVEEKVEVIEEKPEEENDN
;
A
#
# COMPACT_ATOMS: atom_id res chain seq x y z
N MET A 1 1.78 18.28 -45.51
CA MET A 1 0.53 17.70 -44.98
C MET A 1 0.77 16.21 -44.79
N SER A 2 1.30 15.83 -43.63
CA SER A 2 1.37 14.43 -43.20
C SER A 2 0.37 14.28 -42.07
N ASP A 3 -0.66 13.51 -42.36
CA ASP A 3 -1.71 13.12 -41.45
C ASP A 3 -1.10 12.14 -40.42
N THR A 4 -0.48 12.68 -39.38
CA THR A 4 -0.08 11.89 -38.21
C THR A 4 -1.35 11.64 -37.41
N THR A 5 -1.86 10.41 -37.55
CA THR A 5 -2.87 9.81 -36.68
C THR A 5 -2.65 10.25 -35.24
N LYS A 6 -3.56 11.08 -34.72
CA LYS A 6 -3.72 11.29 -33.28
C LYS A 6 -4.17 9.94 -32.71
N GLU A 7 -3.22 9.09 -32.31
CA GLU A 7 -3.53 7.98 -31.41
C GLU A 7 -4.29 8.60 -30.23
N GLU A 8 -5.53 8.15 -30.01
CA GLU A 8 -6.33 8.59 -28.87
C GLU A 8 -5.51 8.33 -27.60
N GLN A 9 -5.13 9.42 -26.93
CA GLN A 9 -4.34 9.37 -25.71
C GLN A 9 -5.23 8.88 -24.57
N GLY A 10 -5.40 7.56 -24.47
CA GLY A 10 -6.00 6.90 -23.32
C GLY A 10 -5.06 6.99 -22.12
N TYR A 11 -5.65 7.13 -20.93
CA TYR A 11 -4.95 7.04 -19.66
C TYR A 11 -5.46 5.84 -18.88
N VAL A 12 -4.57 5.19 -18.15
CA VAL A 12 -4.87 4.07 -17.25
C VAL A 12 -4.23 4.36 -15.91
N ASP A 13 -5.01 4.20 -14.84
CA ASP A 13 -4.49 4.27 -13.48
C ASP A 13 -3.82 2.92 -13.14
N ILE A 14 -2.62 2.97 -12.56
CA ILE A 14 -1.87 1.82 -12.03
C ILE A 14 -1.45 2.13 -10.60
N TYR A 15 -1.16 1.09 -9.81
CA TYR A 15 -0.68 1.29 -8.44
C TYR A 15 0.73 0.73 -8.29
N LEU A 16 1.59 1.45 -7.57
CA LEU A 16 2.94 1.01 -7.26
C LEU A 16 3.13 0.91 -5.75
N ARG A 17 3.55 -0.26 -5.28
CA ARG A 17 3.98 -0.49 -3.89
C ARG A 17 5.50 -0.36 -3.81
N PHE A 18 5.97 0.65 -3.11
CA PHE A 18 7.39 0.78 -2.80
C PHE A 18 7.68 0.11 -1.45
N ASN A 19 8.91 -0.37 -1.25
CA ASN A 19 9.40 -0.88 0.04
C ASN A 19 8.56 -2.00 0.67
N ASP A 20 7.79 -2.74 -0.10
CA ASP A 20 6.91 -3.78 0.44
C ASP A 20 5.92 -3.27 1.51
N ASP A 21 5.61 -1.97 1.48
CA ASP A 21 4.73 -1.31 2.43
C ASP A 21 3.28 -1.30 1.91
N MET A 22 2.48 -2.22 2.43
CA MET A 22 1.08 -2.40 2.01
C MET A 22 0.16 -1.21 2.32
N GLU A 23 0.57 -0.30 3.19
CA GLU A 23 -0.21 0.92 3.46
C GLU A 23 0.05 2.00 2.41
N LYS A 24 1.06 1.81 1.55
CA LYS A 24 1.60 2.83 0.63
C LYS A 24 1.55 2.37 -0.83
N ASP A 25 0.36 1.98 -1.27
CA ASP A 25 0.08 1.69 -2.69
C ASP A 25 -0.26 2.97 -3.46
N TYR A 26 0.73 3.60 -4.09
CA TYR A 26 0.58 4.89 -4.74
C TYR A 26 -0.04 4.77 -6.13
N CYS A 27 -1.03 5.61 -6.43
CA CYS A 27 -1.68 5.65 -7.73
C CYS A 27 -0.92 6.55 -8.71
N PHE A 28 -0.64 6.01 -9.88
CA PHE A 28 -0.05 6.70 -11.01
C PHE A 28 -0.99 6.62 -12.22
N GLN A 29 -1.19 7.73 -12.90
CA GLN A 29 -1.94 7.80 -14.15
C GLN A 29 -0.97 7.78 -15.33
N VAL A 30 -0.94 6.66 -16.05
CA VAL A 30 -0.02 6.47 -17.19
C VAL A 30 -0.77 6.50 -18.51
N LYS A 31 -0.08 6.88 -19.59
CA LYS A 31 -0.64 6.81 -20.95
C LYS A 31 -0.67 5.35 -21.41
N THR A 32 -1.60 5.00 -22.29
CA THR A 32 -1.66 3.67 -22.93
C THR A 32 -0.40 3.31 -23.72
N THR A 33 0.42 4.29 -24.10
CA THR A 33 1.71 4.09 -24.79
C THR A 33 2.89 3.93 -23.84
N THR A 34 2.69 4.07 -22.52
CA THR A 34 3.76 4.00 -21.51
C THR A 34 4.27 2.58 -21.37
N THR A 35 5.59 2.42 -21.32
CA THR A 35 6.26 1.13 -21.13
C THR A 35 6.69 0.91 -19.69
N PHE A 36 6.97 -0.33 -19.29
CA PHE A 36 7.52 -0.60 -17.95
C PHE A 36 8.87 0.10 -17.72
N LYS A 37 9.67 0.27 -18.78
CA LYS A 37 10.94 0.99 -18.72
C LYS A 37 10.77 2.46 -18.34
N ASP A 38 9.66 3.09 -18.71
CA ASP A 38 9.38 4.47 -18.32
C ASP A 38 9.17 4.63 -16.81
N LEU A 39 8.74 3.57 -16.11
CA LEU A 39 8.53 3.59 -14.65
C LEU A 39 9.84 3.80 -13.88
N PHE A 40 11.00 3.51 -14.47
CA PHE A 40 12.29 3.81 -13.83
C PHE A 40 12.48 5.30 -13.54
N LYS A 41 11.86 6.20 -14.33
CA LYS A 41 11.92 7.65 -14.12
C LYS A 41 11.39 8.07 -12.75
N ILE A 42 10.49 7.28 -12.15
CA ILE A 42 9.96 7.50 -10.80
C ILE A 42 11.09 7.48 -9.78
N PHE A 43 12.04 6.54 -9.91
CA PHE A 43 13.19 6.39 -9.01
C PHE A 43 14.25 7.46 -9.21
N ASP A 44 14.32 8.06 -10.39
CA ASP A 44 15.22 9.18 -10.68
C ASP A 44 14.66 10.53 -10.18
N THR A 45 13.34 10.66 -10.12
CA THR A 45 12.68 11.95 -9.91
C THR A 45 12.21 12.12 -8.47
N LEU A 46 11.71 11.07 -7.81
CA LEU A 46 11.22 11.19 -6.45
C LEU A 46 12.38 11.31 -5.44
N PRO A 47 12.42 12.34 -4.59
CA PRO A 47 13.49 12.58 -3.62
C PRO A 47 13.31 11.71 -2.35
N ILE A 48 12.88 10.46 -2.53
CA ILE A 48 12.52 9.54 -1.46
C ILE A 48 13.28 8.24 -1.66
N ALA A 49 13.73 7.62 -0.57
CA ALA A 49 14.31 6.29 -0.63
C ALA A 49 13.19 5.25 -0.83
N LEU A 50 13.01 4.84 -2.09
CA LEU A 50 11.99 3.88 -2.50
C LEU A 50 12.46 2.42 -2.43
N ARG A 51 13.68 2.17 -1.93
CA ARG A 51 14.27 0.83 -1.71
C ARG A 51 13.99 0.32 -0.28
N PRO A 52 13.77 -1.00 -0.08
CA PRO A 52 13.31 -1.53 1.21
C PRO A 52 14.27 -1.25 2.37
N SER A 53 15.58 -1.35 2.11
CA SER A 53 16.61 -1.10 3.11
C SER A 53 17.90 -0.61 2.45
N VAL A 54 18.89 -0.23 3.27
CA VAL A 54 20.21 0.19 2.76
C VAL A 54 20.97 -0.91 2.05
N PHE A 55 20.59 -2.17 2.28
CA PHE A 55 21.22 -3.36 1.74
C PHE A 55 20.69 -3.74 0.35
N TYR A 56 19.76 -2.98 -0.21
CA TYR A 56 19.35 -3.14 -1.60
C TYR A 56 20.04 -2.11 -2.49
N HIS A 57 20.21 -2.46 -3.76
CA HIS A 57 20.64 -1.50 -4.78
C HIS A 57 19.69 -0.30 -4.84
N ALA A 58 20.21 0.86 -5.26
CA ALA A 58 19.45 2.11 -5.27
C ALA A 58 18.30 2.10 -6.29
N TYR A 59 18.45 1.31 -7.34
CA TYR A 59 17.47 1.12 -8.40
C TYR A 59 16.96 -0.32 -8.39
N PRO A 60 15.68 -0.55 -8.71
CA PRO A 60 15.19 -1.89 -8.95
C PRO A 60 15.82 -2.48 -10.22
N ILE A 61 15.80 -3.80 -10.35
CA ILE A 61 16.26 -4.52 -11.55
C ILE A 61 15.14 -4.73 -12.58
N GLY A 62 13.89 -4.63 -12.14
CA GLY A 62 12.72 -4.88 -12.95
C GLY A 62 11.43 -4.64 -12.18
N PHE A 63 10.33 -5.18 -12.71
CA PHE A 63 9.01 -5.06 -12.12
C PHE A 63 8.29 -6.41 -12.16
N LYS A 64 7.43 -6.63 -11.17
CA LYS A 64 6.44 -7.69 -11.14
C LYS A 64 5.05 -7.08 -10.95
N LYS A 65 4.02 -7.76 -11.42
CA LYS A 65 2.63 -7.42 -11.10
C LYS A 65 2.09 -8.35 -10.03
N SER A 66 1.26 -7.82 -9.15
CA SER A 66 0.47 -8.64 -8.23
C SER A 66 -0.59 -9.39 -9.01
N ILE A 67 -0.68 -10.70 -8.78
CA ILE A 67 -1.76 -11.55 -9.30
C ILE A 67 -2.64 -12.07 -8.17
N SER A 68 -2.54 -11.51 -6.97
CA SER A 68 -3.43 -11.90 -5.88
C SER A 68 -4.87 -11.47 -6.20
N PRO A 69 -5.88 -12.30 -5.92
CA PRO A 69 -7.27 -11.99 -6.28
C PRO A 69 -7.77 -10.65 -5.75
N GLY A 70 -7.39 -10.29 -4.53
CA GLY A 70 -7.79 -9.07 -3.86
C GLY A 70 -9.16 -9.18 -3.18
N TYR A 71 -9.82 -8.04 -3.06
CA TYR A 71 -11.08 -7.89 -2.34
C TYR A 71 -12.02 -7.00 -3.15
N VAL A 72 -13.28 -7.41 -3.29
CA VAL A 72 -14.33 -6.60 -3.91
C VAL A 72 -15.07 -5.80 -2.83
N THR A 73 -15.22 -4.50 -3.02
CA THR A 73 -15.96 -3.60 -2.13
C THR A 73 -17.47 -3.79 -2.28
N GLU A 74 -18.26 -3.18 -1.38
CA GLU A 74 -19.72 -3.23 -1.46
C GLU A 74 -20.27 -2.74 -2.80
N ASP A 75 -19.61 -1.71 -3.35
CA ASP A 75 -20.02 -1.02 -4.58
C ASP A 75 -19.24 -1.50 -5.83
N GLY A 76 -18.51 -2.61 -5.73
CA GLY A 76 -17.91 -3.29 -6.90
C GLY A 76 -16.48 -2.88 -7.26
N ASN A 77 -15.80 -2.07 -6.46
CA ASN A 77 -14.38 -1.77 -6.70
C ASN A 77 -13.45 -2.84 -6.14
N PHE A 78 -12.21 -2.85 -6.61
CA PHE A 78 -11.20 -3.79 -6.16
C PHE A 78 -10.15 -3.12 -5.27
N LEU A 79 -9.86 -3.77 -4.15
CA LEU A 79 -8.75 -3.48 -3.24
C LEU A 79 -7.74 -4.61 -3.27
N PHE A 80 -6.50 -4.30 -2.89
CA PHE A 80 -5.46 -5.32 -2.77
C PHE A 80 -5.59 -6.03 -1.42
N ASP A 81 -5.44 -7.35 -1.43
CA ASP A 81 -5.37 -8.15 -0.21
C ASP A 81 -3.96 -8.10 0.40
N TYR A 82 -3.81 -8.71 1.58
CA TYR A 82 -2.52 -8.79 2.28
C TYR A 82 -1.51 -9.72 1.60
N GLU A 83 -1.95 -10.57 0.67
CA GLU A 83 -1.11 -11.54 -0.05
C GLU A 83 -0.60 -11.00 -1.42
N SER A 84 -1.04 -9.80 -1.80
CA SER A 84 -0.70 -9.07 -3.03
C SER A 84 0.79 -8.93 -3.33
N GLN A 85 1.66 -9.06 -2.32
CA GLN A 85 3.10 -9.02 -2.49
C GLN A 85 3.73 -10.39 -2.74
N LYS A 86 3.10 -11.46 -2.26
CA LYS A 86 3.59 -12.83 -2.35
C LYS A 86 3.19 -13.47 -3.67
N GLN A 87 1.94 -13.25 -4.10
CA GLN A 87 1.43 -13.77 -5.36
C GLN A 87 1.73 -12.78 -6.50
N THR A 88 2.82 -13.01 -7.22
CA THR A 88 3.32 -12.08 -8.23
C THR A 88 3.76 -12.77 -9.50
N GLN A 89 3.73 -12.02 -10.61
CA GLN A 89 4.24 -12.45 -11.91
C GLN A 89 5.28 -11.45 -12.41
N HIS A 90 6.48 -11.94 -12.72
CA HIS A 90 7.58 -11.16 -13.27
C HIS A 90 7.25 -10.60 -14.67
N ILE A 91 7.69 -9.37 -14.94
CA ILE A 91 7.58 -8.73 -16.25
C ILE A 91 8.88 -8.92 -17.04
N SER A 92 8.86 -9.86 -18.00
CA SER A 92 10.07 -10.25 -18.75
C SER A 92 10.57 -9.21 -19.75
N ASP A 93 9.67 -8.45 -20.38
CA ASP A 93 10.04 -7.40 -21.34
C ASP A 93 9.70 -6.03 -20.77
N LEU A 94 10.73 -5.24 -20.46
CA LEU A 94 10.54 -3.88 -19.93
C LEU A 94 10.12 -2.87 -21.00
N ASN A 95 10.27 -3.19 -22.29
CA ASN A 95 9.85 -2.31 -23.38
C ASN A 95 8.39 -2.55 -23.79
N SER A 96 7.73 -3.56 -23.22
CA SER A 96 6.31 -3.78 -23.47
C SER A 96 5.46 -2.69 -22.80
N ARG A 97 4.28 -2.46 -23.37
CA ARG A 97 3.35 -1.46 -22.85
C ARG A 97 2.66 -1.99 -21.60
N ILE A 98 2.43 -1.10 -20.64
CA ILE A 98 1.84 -1.48 -19.35
C ILE A 98 0.44 -2.05 -19.54
N ASN A 99 -0.40 -1.39 -20.33
CA ASN A 99 -1.80 -1.76 -20.58
C ASN A 99 -1.98 -3.14 -21.24
N ASP A 100 -0.96 -3.67 -21.89
CA ASP A 100 -1.00 -5.01 -22.51
C ASP A 100 -0.77 -6.13 -21.47
N HIS A 101 -0.18 -5.79 -20.32
CA HIS A 101 0.23 -6.76 -19.29
C HIS A 101 -0.44 -6.59 -17.94
N VAL A 102 -1.16 -5.49 -17.69
CA VAL A 102 -1.86 -5.25 -16.41
C VAL A 102 -3.31 -4.81 -16.62
N TRP A 103 -4.18 -5.22 -15.72
CA TRP A 103 -5.54 -4.68 -15.63
C TRP A 103 -5.51 -3.23 -15.15
N PRO A 104 -6.52 -2.41 -15.52
CA PRO A 104 -6.70 -1.08 -14.93
C PRO A 104 -6.72 -1.17 -13.40
N GLY A 105 -5.91 -0.35 -12.74
CA GLY A 105 -5.78 -0.30 -11.29
C GLY A 105 -5.04 -1.48 -10.65
N GLN A 106 -4.37 -2.34 -11.41
CA GLN A 106 -3.59 -3.44 -10.86
C GLN A 106 -2.29 -2.95 -10.18
N LEU A 107 -1.86 -3.69 -9.16
CA LEU A 107 -0.64 -3.39 -8.40
C LEU A 107 0.61 -3.88 -9.13
N ILE A 108 1.60 -3.00 -9.23
CA ILE A 108 2.95 -3.25 -9.72
C ILE A 108 3.91 -3.09 -8.54
N ILE A 109 4.89 -3.99 -8.46
CA ILE A 109 5.89 -4.03 -7.38
C ILE A 109 7.27 -4.00 -8.05
N PRO A 110 8.16 -3.07 -7.67
CA PRO A 110 9.53 -3.07 -8.15
C PRO A 110 10.30 -4.30 -7.60
N GLU A 111 11.14 -4.90 -8.44
CA GLU A 111 12.01 -5.99 -8.04
C GLU A 111 13.37 -5.45 -7.61
N TRP A 112 13.77 -5.76 -6.38
CA TRP A 112 15.01 -5.26 -5.79
C TRP A 112 16.06 -6.36 -5.75
N GLU A 113 17.29 -6.00 -6.13
CA GLU A 113 18.45 -6.85 -5.96
C GLU A 113 19.11 -6.55 -4.61
N PHE A 114 19.35 -7.59 -3.83
CA PHE A 114 20.03 -7.49 -2.55
C PHE A 114 21.54 -7.38 -2.78
N ASN A 115 22.16 -6.37 -2.16
CA ASN A 115 23.59 -6.15 -2.23
C ASN A 115 24.28 -6.97 -1.13
N ASP A 116 24.55 -8.24 -1.44
CA ASP A 116 25.24 -9.18 -0.54
C ASP A 116 26.58 -8.62 -0.06
N PHE A 117 27.36 -8.02 -0.95
CA PHE A 117 28.67 -7.47 -0.61
C PHE A 117 28.55 -6.35 0.44
N GLY A 118 27.61 -5.42 0.24
CA GLY A 118 27.34 -4.35 1.18
C GLY A 118 26.82 -4.88 2.52
N PHE A 119 25.94 -5.87 2.50
CA PHE A 119 25.39 -6.50 3.69
C PHE A 119 26.46 -7.22 4.52
N TYR A 120 27.21 -8.14 3.91
CA TYR A 120 28.25 -8.88 4.61
C TYR A 120 29.43 -7.99 5.03
N GLY A 121 29.76 -6.97 4.24
CA GLY A 121 30.73 -5.94 4.64
C GLY A 121 30.29 -5.19 5.90
N PHE A 122 29.01 -4.80 5.96
CA PHE A 122 28.44 -4.14 7.13
C PHE A 122 28.35 -5.05 8.35
N VAL A 123 27.90 -6.30 8.18
CA VAL A 123 27.88 -7.29 9.26
C VAL A 123 29.29 -7.57 9.78
N SER A 124 30.28 -7.71 8.89
CA SER A 124 31.68 -7.90 9.27
C SER A 124 32.22 -6.70 10.04
N PHE A 125 31.86 -5.48 9.64
CA PHE A 125 32.20 -4.27 10.39
C PHE A 125 31.60 -4.28 11.81
N LEU A 126 30.32 -4.63 11.95
CA LEU A 126 29.68 -4.72 13.27
C LEU A 126 30.30 -5.82 14.16
N ILE A 127 30.64 -6.98 13.58
CA ILE A 127 31.32 -8.07 14.29
C ILE A 127 32.72 -7.64 14.71
N CYS A 128 33.46 -6.97 13.83
CA CYS A 128 34.78 -6.43 14.14
C CYS A 128 34.70 -5.40 15.28
N TRP A 129 33.70 -4.50 15.24
CA TRP A 129 33.46 -3.54 16.31
C TRP A 129 33.14 -4.26 17.63
N LEU A 130 32.24 -5.24 17.62
CA LEU A 130 31.91 -6.03 18.81
C LEU A 130 33.14 -6.78 19.34
N TYR A 131 34.00 -7.31 18.46
CA TYR A 131 35.26 -7.95 18.84
C TYR A 131 36.21 -6.97 19.55
N THR A 132 36.36 -5.75 19.02
CA THR A 132 37.24 -4.75 19.64
C THR A 132 36.74 -4.30 21.02
N ASP A 133 35.42 -4.33 21.25
CA ASP A 133 34.80 -3.94 22.51
C ASP A 133 34.62 -5.13 23.49
N LEU A 134 35.23 -6.30 23.21
CA LEU A 134 35.24 -7.43 24.15
C LEU A 134 35.83 -7.02 25.51
N PRO A 135 35.30 -7.55 26.64
CA PRO A 135 35.90 -7.33 27.94
C PRO A 135 37.38 -7.72 27.97
N ASP A 136 38.23 -6.90 28.59
CA ASP A 136 39.68 -7.06 28.53
C ASP A 136 40.18 -8.40 29.07
N PHE A 137 39.42 -9.02 29.98
CA PHE A 137 39.76 -10.34 30.55
C PHE A 137 39.46 -11.52 29.60
N ILE A 138 38.71 -11.30 28.52
CA ILE A 138 38.38 -12.31 27.48
C ILE A 138 39.03 -11.95 26.15
N SER A 139 39.28 -10.66 25.90
CA SER A 139 39.83 -10.16 24.64
C SER A 139 41.21 -10.76 24.37
N PRO A 140 41.45 -11.36 23.19
CA PRO A 140 42.79 -11.78 22.77
C PRO A 140 43.77 -10.62 22.62
N THR A 141 43.24 -9.40 22.51
CA THR A 141 43.98 -8.14 22.34
C THR A 141 43.40 -7.09 23.28
N PRO A 142 43.69 -7.15 24.60
CA PRO A 142 43.14 -6.19 25.56
C PRO A 142 43.53 -4.74 25.24
N GLY A 143 42.64 -3.80 25.52
CA GLY A 143 42.90 -2.36 25.35
C GLY A 143 42.74 -1.80 23.92
N ILE A 144 42.34 -2.60 22.93
CA ILE A 144 42.07 -2.12 21.55
C ILE A 144 40.63 -1.59 21.33
N CYS A 145 39.87 -1.44 22.41
CA CYS A 145 38.49 -0.94 22.43
C CYS A 145 38.31 0.24 21.46
N LEU A 146 37.62 0.02 20.34
CA LEU A 146 37.41 1.02 19.30
C LEU A 146 36.65 2.21 19.88
N THR A 147 35.73 1.93 20.82
CA THR A 147 35.00 2.97 21.54
C THR A 147 35.95 3.90 22.30
N ASN A 148 36.99 3.38 22.96
CA ASN A 148 37.99 4.20 23.64
C ASN A 148 38.86 5.00 22.65
N GLN A 149 39.19 4.42 21.50
CA GLN A 149 39.93 5.14 20.44
C GLN A 149 39.12 6.28 19.86
N VAL A 150 37.82 6.07 19.63
CA VAL A 150 36.90 7.12 19.17
C VAL A 150 36.76 8.22 20.22
N THR A 151 36.65 7.87 21.50
CA THR A 151 36.64 8.86 22.61
C THR A 151 37.92 9.69 22.63
N LYS A 152 39.09 9.06 22.44
CA LYS A 152 40.38 9.77 22.33
C LYS A 152 40.40 10.73 21.13
N ILE A 153 39.89 10.31 19.97
CA ILE A 153 39.76 11.18 18.79
C ILE A 153 38.86 12.39 19.11
N PHE A 154 37.71 12.18 19.77
CA PHE A 154 36.85 13.29 20.17
C PHE A 154 37.49 14.21 21.21
N ALA A 155 38.30 13.68 22.13
CA ALA A 155 39.10 14.49 23.03
C ALA A 155 40.10 15.37 22.27
N TYR A 156 40.82 14.81 21.28
CA TYR A 156 41.73 15.58 20.44
C TYR A 156 41.01 16.67 19.62
N LEU A 157 39.81 16.37 19.10
CA LEU A 157 38.99 17.37 18.42
C LEU A 157 38.51 18.46 19.39
N ALA A 158 38.12 18.11 20.61
CA ALA A 158 37.73 19.07 21.63
C ALA A 158 38.89 20.02 22.00
N ILE A 159 40.12 19.50 22.13
CA ILE A 159 41.34 20.32 22.31
C ILE A 159 41.54 21.25 21.11
N TYR A 160 41.39 20.74 19.88
CA TYR A 160 41.53 21.53 18.66
C TYR A 160 40.53 22.70 18.61
N PHE A 161 39.29 22.49 19.07
CA PHE A 161 38.26 23.54 19.19
C PHE A 161 38.33 24.34 20.50
N LYS A 162 39.40 24.18 21.29
CA LYS A 162 39.66 24.89 22.56
C LYS A 162 38.58 24.66 23.64
N GLN A 163 38.03 23.45 23.68
CA GLN A 163 37.08 23.00 24.67
C GLN A 163 37.77 22.08 25.69
N ASP A 164 38.74 22.63 26.41
CA ASP A 164 39.66 21.86 27.26
C ASP A 164 38.95 21.07 28.38
N LYS A 165 37.87 21.64 28.95
CA LYS A 165 37.04 20.96 29.96
C LYS A 165 36.31 19.72 29.44
N ILE A 166 35.92 19.74 28.16
CA ILE A 166 35.25 18.61 27.51
C ILE A 166 36.29 17.54 27.17
N ALA A 167 37.47 17.95 26.72
CA ALA A 167 38.58 17.03 26.46
C ALA A 167 39.05 16.30 27.72
N GLU A 168 39.16 17.01 28.85
CA GLU A 168 39.51 16.42 30.14
C GLU A 168 38.50 15.36 30.57
N LEU A 169 37.20 15.62 30.40
CA LEU A 169 36.14 14.65 30.70
C LEU A 169 36.17 13.39 29.81
N PHE A 170 36.71 13.49 28.59
CA PHE A 170 36.91 12.33 27.70
C PHE A 170 38.20 11.56 27.98
N LEU A 171 39.22 12.22 28.56
CA LEU A 171 40.53 11.64 28.85
C LEU A 171 40.67 11.13 30.28
N ASP A 172 39.75 11.50 31.18
CA ASP A 172 39.68 11.00 32.55
C ASP A 172 39.18 9.54 32.54
N GLU A 173 40.04 8.63 32.08
CA GLU A 173 39.89 7.17 32.21
C GLU A 173 40.11 6.77 33.68
N GLY A 174 39.21 7.22 34.56
CA GLY A 174 39.23 6.92 35.99
C GLY A 174 39.03 5.44 36.27
N GLU A 175 39.94 4.88 37.08
CA GLU A 175 40.04 3.53 37.68
C GLU A 175 39.68 2.29 36.79
N PRO A 176 40.48 1.20 36.86
CA PRO A 176 40.18 -0.01 36.11
C PRO A 176 38.79 -0.55 36.47
N VAL A 177 37.88 -0.54 35.50
CA VAL A 177 36.50 -1.01 35.66
C VAL A 177 36.52 -2.48 36.07
N ALA A 178 35.83 -2.80 37.18
CA ALA A 178 35.71 -4.18 37.67
C ALA A 178 35.09 -5.11 36.61
N ILE A 179 35.43 -6.41 36.67
CA ILE A 179 34.99 -7.45 35.71
C ILE A 179 33.48 -7.39 35.42
N VAL A 180 32.66 -7.24 36.48
CA VAL A 180 31.20 -7.15 36.35
C VAL A 180 30.78 -5.93 35.52
N GLY A 181 31.43 -4.78 35.73
CA GLY A 181 31.18 -3.57 34.96
C GLY A 181 31.52 -3.73 33.48
N GLN A 182 32.63 -4.41 33.17
CA GLN A 182 33.02 -4.70 31.77
C GLN A 182 31.99 -5.61 31.08
N VAL A 183 31.47 -6.62 31.78
CA VAL A 183 30.40 -7.50 31.24
C VAL A 183 29.12 -6.71 30.98
N ILE A 184 28.68 -5.87 31.93
CA ILE A 184 27.48 -5.04 31.75
C ILE A 184 27.65 -4.08 30.57
N PHE A 185 28.81 -3.42 30.45
CA PHE A 185 29.11 -2.52 29.34
C PHE A 185 29.10 -3.25 27.99
N PHE A 186 29.62 -4.47 27.93
CA PHE A 186 29.58 -5.30 26.73
C PHE A 186 28.15 -5.73 26.34
N VAL A 187 27.28 -6.05 27.30
CA VAL A 187 25.87 -6.33 27.04
C VAL A 187 25.18 -5.12 26.38
N PHE A 188 25.43 -3.91 26.88
CA PHE A 188 24.93 -2.68 26.24
C PHE A 188 25.49 -2.51 24.82
N HIS A 189 26.73 -2.91 24.57
CA HIS A 189 27.32 -2.89 23.22
C HIS A 189 26.62 -3.84 22.26
N ILE A 190 26.31 -5.07 22.68
CA ILE A 190 25.52 -6.02 21.88
C ILE A 190 24.17 -5.39 21.54
N MET A 191 23.45 -4.87 22.53
CA MET A 191 22.14 -4.24 22.32
C MET A 191 22.22 -3.05 21.36
N LYS A 192 23.24 -2.18 21.50
CA LYS A 192 23.51 -1.07 20.59
C LYS A 192 23.71 -1.56 19.15
N ILE A 193 24.54 -2.57 18.94
CA ILE A 193 24.84 -3.11 17.61
C ILE A 193 23.60 -3.76 16.99
N LEU A 194 22.83 -4.54 17.77
CA LEU A 194 21.56 -5.10 17.31
C LEU A 194 20.55 -4.03 16.94
N MET A 195 20.48 -2.93 17.70
CA MET A 195 19.62 -1.79 17.40
C MET A 195 20.04 -1.10 16.09
N ILE A 196 21.35 -0.81 15.91
CA ILE A 196 21.87 -0.23 14.67
C ILE A 196 21.58 -1.14 13.48
N PHE A 197 21.83 -2.44 13.62
CA PHE A 197 21.53 -3.42 12.59
C PHE A 197 20.04 -3.45 12.26
N GLY A 198 19.17 -3.54 13.27
CA GLY A 198 17.72 -3.56 13.12
C GLY A 198 17.18 -2.32 12.40
N LEU A 199 17.64 -1.12 12.77
CA LEU A 199 17.25 0.15 12.14
C LEU A 199 17.62 0.22 10.65
N LEU A 200 18.79 -0.29 10.27
CA LEU A 200 19.25 -0.28 8.88
C LEU A 200 18.65 -1.42 8.05
N TYR A 201 18.46 -2.59 8.66
CA TYR A 201 17.88 -3.78 8.03
C TYR A 201 16.41 -3.59 7.70
N THR A 202 15.63 -3.02 8.64
CA THR A 202 14.22 -2.71 8.43
C THR A 202 13.98 -1.48 7.55
N GLY A 203 15.04 -0.71 7.22
CA GLY A 203 14.89 0.54 6.47
C GLY A 203 14.29 1.69 7.27
N ALA A 204 14.05 1.52 8.58
CA ALA A 204 13.53 2.57 9.46
C ALA A 204 14.45 3.81 9.51
N PHE A 205 15.75 3.61 9.30
CA PHE A 205 16.72 4.68 9.17
C PHE A 205 17.53 4.54 7.87
N ASN A 206 17.58 5.61 7.07
CA ASN A 206 18.43 5.67 5.88
C ASN A 206 19.51 6.76 6.03
N PRO A 207 20.74 6.40 6.44
CA PRO A 207 21.84 7.35 6.66
C PRO A 207 22.21 8.11 5.39
N ILE A 208 21.99 7.55 4.20
CA ILE A 208 22.29 8.20 2.92
C ILE A 208 21.50 9.51 2.77
N LYS A 209 20.24 9.51 3.24
CA LYS A 209 19.38 10.71 3.22
C LYS A 209 19.86 11.80 4.19
N VAL A 210 20.40 11.39 5.33
CA VAL A 210 20.84 12.31 6.40
C VAL A 210 22.19 12.92 6.06
N PHE A 211 23.14 12.11 5.60
CA PHE A 211 24.53 12.52 5.41
C PHE A 211 24.86 12.98 3.98
N LYS A 212 23.89 12.90 3.04
CA LYS A 212 24.05 13.32 1.63
C LYS A 212 25.40 12.89 1.04
N LEU A 213 25.73 11.60 1.19
CA LEU A 213 27.06 11.09 0.86
C LEU A 213 27.40 11.41 -0.62
N PRO A 214 28.63 11.87 -0.91
CA PRO A 214 29.03 12.21 -2.27
C PRO A 214 28.91 10.98 -3.18
N GLY A 215 28.24 11.14 -4.32
CA GLY A 215 27.96 10.06 -5.27
C GLY A 215 26.54 9.49 -5.22
N THR A 216 25.75 9.77 -4.17
CA THR A 216 24.33 9.40 -4.15
C THR A 216 23.48 10.48 -4.82
N ARG A 217 22.96 10.18 -6.01
CA ARG A 217 22.02 11.03 -6.77
C ARG A 217 20.61 10.92 -6.18
N ILE A 218 20.41 11.45 -4.98
CA ILE A 218 19.04 11.68 -4.48
C ILE A 218 18.70 13.12 -4.85
N PRO A 219 17.71 13.37 -5.72
CA PRO A 219 17.27 14.72 -6.04
C PRO A 219 16.94 15.48 -4.76
N SER A 220 17.30 16.77 -4.67
CA SER A 220 16.87 17.57 -3.53
C SER A 220 15.36 17.74 -3.57
N PRO A 221 14.63 17.69 -2.44
CA PRO A 221 13.21 18.04 -2.42
C PRO A 221 12.89 19.42 -2.99
N GLN A 222 13.87 20.32 -3.04
CA GLN A 222 13.79 21.66 -3.60
C GLN A 222 13.77 21.69 -5.14
N ASP A 223 14.18 20.59 -5.79
CA ASP A 223 14.29 20.48 -7.25
C ASP A 223 13.03 19.87 -7.88
N LEU A 224 12.11 19.34 -7.07
CA LEU A 224 10.90 18.66 -7.54
C LEU A 224 9.80 19.66 -7.88
N THR A 225 9.51 19.83 -9.17
CA THR A 225 8.41 20.70 -9.62
C THR A 225 7.08 19.93 -9.70
N LYS A 226 5.95 20.65 -9.62
CA LYS A 226 4.62 20.05 -9.84
C LYS A 226 4.52 19.43 -11.24
N ASP A 227 5.15 20.05 -12.24
CA ASP A 227 5.13 19.58 -13.62
C ASP A 227 5.85 18.23 -13.77
N GLN A 228 6.96 18.01 -13.05
CA GLN A 228 7.64 16.72 -13.02
C GLN A 228 6.77 15.63 -12.39
N LEU A 229 6.06 15.94 -11.30
CA LEU A 229 5.11 15.00 -10.69
C LEU A 229 3.96 14.66 -11.64
N LEU A 230 3.45 15.65 -12.38
CA LEU A 230 2.42 15.44 -13.40
C LEU A 230 2.95 14.61 -14.57
N GLU A 231 4.19 14.83 -15.00
CA GLU A 231 4.84 14.06 -16.07
C GLU A 231 5.04 12.59 -15.67
N LEU A 232 5.37 12.33 -14.41
CA LEU A 232 5.41 10.98 -13.84
C LEU A 232 4.02 10.32 -13.75
N GLY A 233 2.93 11.09 -13.85
CA GLY A 233 1.58 10.62 -13.60
C GLY A 233 1.23 10.51 -12.12
N TRP A 234 1.98 11.14 -11.22
CA TRP A 234 1.73 11.07 -9.78
C TRP A 234 0.41 11.73 -9.40
N THR A 235 -0.54 10.95 -8.87
CA THR A 235 -1.88 11.45 -8.54
C THR A 235 -2.00 11.99 -7.10
N GLY A 236 -0.98 11.78 -6.27
CA GLY A 236 -1.04 12.12 -4.83
C GLY A 236 -2.01 11.25 -4.02
N THR A 237 -2.57 10.20 -4.61
CA THR A 237 -3.52 9.30 -3.96
C THR A 237 -2.87 7.94 -3.71
N ARG A 238 -3.22 7.30 -2.60
CA ARG A 238 -2.89 5.91 -2.33
C ARG A 238 -4.15 5.05 -2.28
N LYS A 239 -4.05 3.77 -2.65
CA LYS A 239 -5.12 2.79 -2.42
C LYS A 239 -5.31 2.60 -0.91
N ALA A 240 -6.55 2.44 -0.49
CA ALA A 240 -6.85 2.05 0.88
C ALA A 240 -6.59 0.56 1.11
N THR A 241 -6.22 0.21 2.33
CA THR A 241 -6.28 -1.18 2.80
C THR A 241 -7.75 -1.59 3.00
N ILE A 242 -8.00 -2.89 3.13
CA ILE A 242 -9.34 -3.43 3.37
C ILE A 242 -9.93 -2.84 4.66
N ASP A 243 -9.13 -2.71 5.71
CA ASP A 243 -9.56 -2.15 7.00
C ASP A 243 -9.88 -0.66 6.89
N GLU A 244 -9.00 0.13 6.25
CA GLU A 244 -9.26 1.56 6.01
C GLU A 244 -10.55 1.80 5.22
N TYR A 245 -10.80 0.96 4.21
CA TYR A 245 -12.05 1.00 3.44
C TYR A 245 -13.26 0.70 4.32
N LYS A 246 -13.22 -0.38 5.11
CA LYS A 246 -14.35 -0.79 5.96
C LYS A 246 -14.71 0.29 6.96
N ASP A 247 -13.72 0.91 7.59
CA ASP A 247 -13.96 1.98 8.56
C ASP A 247 -14.52 3.23 7.88
N TYR A 248 -13.89 3.67 6.79
CA TYR A 248 -14.36 4.84 6.05
C TYR A 248 -15.77 4.65 5.46
N TYR A 249 -16.08 3.46 4.93
CA TYR A 249 -17.39 3.16 4.35
C TYR A 249 -18.50 3.17 5.42
N ARG A 250 -18.23 2.64 6.62
CA ARG A 250 -19.18 2.71 7.74
C ARG A 250 -19.48 4.15 8.12
N ASP A 251 -18.44 4.95 8.32
CA ASP A 251 -18.59 6.36 8.68
C ASP A 251 -19.37 7.13 7.62
N TYR A 252 -19.05 6.87 6.34
CA TYR A 252 -19.76 7.44 5.20
C TYR A 252 -21.25 7.08 5.23
N LYS A 253 -21.61 5.80 5.32
CA LYS A 253 -23.02 5.36 5.34
C LYS A 253 -23.78 5.82 6.58
N ILE A 254 -23.13 5.87 7.74
CA ILE A 254 -23.74 6.42 8.96
C ILE A 254 -24.03 7.92 8.79
N SER A 255 -23.12 8.65 8.17
CA SER A 255 -23.30 10.09 7.91
C SER A 255 -24.46 10.35 6.94
N GLU A 256 -24.63 9.52 5.90
CA GLU A 256 -25.76 9.60 4.95
C GLU A 256 -27.12 9.42 5.65
N HIS A 257 -27.18 8.61 6.71
CA HIS A 257 -28.42 8.38 7.48
C HIS A 257 -28.70 9.44 8.56
N GLY A 258 -27.89 10.49 8.66
CA GLY A 258 -28.06 11.54 9.68
C GLY A 258 -27.53 11.16 11.06
N GLY A 259 -26.61 10.19 11.13
CA GLY A 259 -25.86 9.83 12.33
C GLY A 259 -26.21 8.45 12.93
N MET A 260 -25.43 8.07 13.95
CA MET A 260 -25.40 6.72 14.52
C MET A 260 -26.79 6.18 14.94
N ILE A 261 -27.62 7.03 15.55
CA ILE A 261 -28.92 6.62 16.09
C ILE A 261 -29.89 6.26 14.96
N GLN A 262 -29.90 7.04 13.88
CA GLN A 262 -30.81 6.80 12.75
C GLN A 262 -30.34 5.60 11.93
N ALA A 263 -29.02 5.46 11.72
CA ALA A 263 -28.43 4.28 11.11
C ALA A 263 -28.79 2.99 11.87
N HIS A 264 -28.81 3.03 13.22
CA HIS A 264 -29.21 1.87 14.03
C HIS A 264 -30.69 1.54 13.88
N ARG A 265 -31.56 2.55 13.87
CA ARG A 265 -33.00 2.35 13.63
C ARG A 265 -33.30 1.79 12.25
N ALA A 266 -32.47 2.10 11.26
CA ALA A 266 -32.57 1.58 9.89
C ALA A 266 -31.96 0.18 9.70
N GLY A 267 -31.44 -0.46 10.76
CA GLY A 267 -30.83 -1.79 10.66
C GLY A 267 -29.49 -1.83 9.90
N LEU A 268 -28.85 -0.68 9.67
CA LEU A 268 -27.65 -0.56 8.85
C LEU A 268 -26.45 -1.34 9.43
N PHE A 269 -26.39 -1.54 10.76
CA PHE A 269 -25.26 -2.25 11.38
C PHE A 269 -25.20 -3.73 11.03
N ASP A 270 -26.35 -4.37 10.81
CA ASP A 270 -26.40 -5.77 10.41
C ASP A 270 -25.91 -5.96 8.97
N THR A 271 -26.22 -5.01 8.08
CA THR A 271 -25.72 -5.01 6.69
C THR A 271 -24.24 -4.60 6.61
N MET A 272 -23.78 -3.68 7.46
CA MET A 272 -22.36 -3.25 7.55
C MET A 272 -21.43 -4.25 8.23
N LYS A 273 -21.96 -5.36 8.78
CA LYS A 273 -21.13 -6.43 9.35
C LYS A 273 -20.32 -7.16 8.26
N HIS A 274 -20.89 -7.26 7.06
CA HIS A 274 -20.31 -7.98 5.93
C HIS A 274 -20.15 -7.07 4.71
N LEU A 275 -19.31 -6.03 4.88
CA LEU A 275 -18.88 -5.18 3.77
C LEU A 275 -18.00 -5.99 2.83
N GLY A 276 -18.26 -5.88 1.52
CA GLY A 276 -17.47 -6.51 0.47
C GLY A 276 -17.26 -8.03 0.58
N SER A 277 -16.30 -8.56 -0.17
CA SER A 277 -15.95 -9.99 -0.15
C SER A 277 -14.51 -10.22 -0.57
N GLU A 278 -13.83 -11.16 0.09
CA GLU A 278 -12.52 -11.65 -0.37
C GLU A 278 -12.70 -12.48 -1.64
N LEU A 279 -11.83 -12.22 -2.61
CA LEU A 279 -11.81 -12.92 -3.89
C LEU A 279 -10.86 -14.12 -3.83
N GLY A 280 -11.19 -15.17 -4.57
CA GLY A 280 -10.44 -16.41 -4.64
C GLY A 280 -9.69 -16.59 -5.96
N GLU A 281 -9.08 -17.75 -6.12
CA GLU A 281 -8.33 -18.07 -7.34
C GLU A 281 -9.20 -17.99 -8.61
N GLY A 282 -8.67 -17.33 -9.63
CA GLY A 282 -9.32 -17.03 -10.90
C GLY A 282 -10.24 -15.80 -10.88
N GLU A 283 -10.28 -15.05 -9.77
CA GLU A 283 -11.11 -13.85 -9.59
C GLU A 283 -10.28 -12.57 -9.43
N GLY A 284 -10.92 -11.41 -9.61
CA GLY A 284 -10.27 -10.11 -9.40
C GLY A 284 -8.96 -10.01 -10.17
N TYR A 285 -7.91 -9.47 -9.56
CA TYR A 285 -6.62 -9.29 -10.25
C TYR A 285 -5.89 -10.61 -10.59
N ASN A 286 -6.37 -11.76 -10.11
CA ASN A 286 -5.91 -13.08 -10.54
C ASN A 286 -6.49 -13.51 -11.90
N THR A 287 -7.49 -12.78 -12.43
CA THR A 287 -8.05 -13.03 -13.76
C THR A 287 -6.96 -12.90 -14.84
N PRO A 288 -6.70 -13.94 -15.65
CA PRO A 288 -5.72 -13.83 -16.73
C PRO A 288 -6.13 -12.81 -17.80
N LEU A 289 -5.16 -11.99 -18.26
CA LEU A 289 -5.31 -11.07 -19.39
C LEU A 289 -5.32 -11.83 -20.71
N THR A 290 -6.42 -12.54 -20.99
CA THR A 290 -6.67 -13.23 -22.25
C THR A 290 -7.70 -12.44 -23.07
N ARG A 291 -7.65 -12.59 -24.40
CA ARG A 291 -8.62 -11.95 -25.30
C ARG A 291 -10.07 -12.33 -24.96
N GLU A 292 -10.28 -13.57 -24.51
CA GLU A 292 -11.58 -14.04 -24.04
C GLU A 292 -12.07 -13.17 -22.86
N ASN A 293 -11.32 -13.13 -21.75
CA ASN A 293 -11.70 -12.36 -20.56
C ASN A 293 -11.85 -10.86 -20.83
N MET A 294 -10.97 -10.28 -21.67
CA MET A 294 -11.02 -8.86 -22.01
C MET A 294 -12.29 -8.45 -22.76
N THR A 295 -12.90 -9.37 -23.53
CA THR A 295 -14.01 -9.07 -24.44
C THR A 295 -15.38 -9.52 -23.92
N VAL A 296 -15.43 -10.15 -22.74
CA VAL A 296 -16.68 -10.52 -22.08
C VAL A 296 -17.46 -9.24 -21.75
N LYS A 297 -18.71 -9.19 -22.23
CA LYS A 297 -19.59 -8.05 -22.00
C LYS A 297 -20.21 -8.04 -20.62
N LEU A 298 -20.65 -6.87 -20.16
CA LEU A 298 -21.32 -6.74 -18.86
C LEU A 298 -22.57 -7.62 -18.75
N GLU A 299 -23.38 -7.75 -19.82
CA GLU A 299 -24.59 -8.58 -19.79
C GLU A 299 -24.26 -10.06 -19.59
N GLN A 300 -23.19 -10.54 -20.23
CA GLN A 300 -22.72 -11.93 -20.08
C GLN A 300 -22.21 -12.19 -18.66
N LEU A 301 -21.54 -11.20 -18.05
CA LEU A 301 -21.09 -11.30 -16.67
C LEU A 301 -22.29 -11.34 -15.70
N LEU A 302 -23.34 -10.57 -15.96
CA LEU A 302 -24.60 -10.60 -15.20
C LEU A 302 -25.33 -11.93 -15.36
N GLU A 303 -25.30 -12.55 -16.54
CA GLU A 303 -25.83 -13.90 -16.74
C GLU A 303 -25.03 -14.95 -15.96
N GLN A 304 -23.71 -14.85 -15.94
CA GLN A 304 -22.84 -15.71 -15.14
C GLN A 304 -23.08 -15.52 -13.64
N ALA A 305 -23.38 -14.30 -13.19
CA ALA A 305 -23.70 -13.98 -11.81
C ALA A 305 -24.94 -14.73 -11.27
N LYS A 306 -25.82 -15.20 -12.15
CA LYS A 306 -26.99 -16.02 -11.76
C LYS A 306 -26.64 -17.48 -11.52
N GLN A 307 -25.43 -17.93 -11.86
CA GLN A 307 -25.03 -19.32 -11.70
C GLN A 307 -24.51 -19.60 -10.28
N PRO A 308 -24.75 -20.82 -9.75
CA PRO A 308 -24.17 -21.21 -8.47
C PRO A 308 -22.64 -21.21 -8.55
N ASN A 309 -21.97 -20.80 -7.48
CA ASN A 309 -20.51 -20.65 -7.41
C ASN A 309 -19.94 -19.63 -8.41
N PHE A 310 -20.68 -18.57 -8.70
CA PHE A 310 -20.21 -17.47 -9.55
C PHE A 310 -18.84 -16.95 -9.09
N LYS A 311 -17.94 -16.80 -10.08
CA LYS A 311 -16.62 -16.22 -9.89
C LYS A 311 -16.50 -14.87 -10.59
N LEU A 312 -16.13 -13.83 -9.84
CA LEU A 312 -15.99 -12.47 -10.37
C LEU A 312 -14.68 -12.31 -11.15
N LYS A 313 -14.74 -12.54 -12.45
CA LYS A 313 -13.64 -12.30 -13.39
C LYS A 313 -13.62 -10.85 -13.86
N LEU A 314 -12.43 -10.28 -14.00
CA LEU A 314 -12.25 -8.94 -14.56
C LEU A 314 -12.48 -8.92 -16.07
N THR A 315 -13.15 -7.87 -16.54
CA THR A 315 -13.40 -7.58 -17.95
C THR A 315 -13.27 -6.07 -18.18
N TYR A 316 -13.00 -5.62 -19.41
CA TYR A 316 -12.93 -4.17 -19.68
C TYR A 316 -14.29 -3.50 -19.54
N ASP A 317 -15.39 -4.18 -19.90
CA ASP A 317 -16.74 -3.66 -19.72
C ASP A 317 -17.09 -3.45 -18.23
N TYR A 318 -16.58 -4.28 -17.33
CA TYR A 318 -16.75 -4.05 -15.89
C TYR A 318 -16.07 -2.76 -15.42
N PHE A 319 -14.84 -2.50 -15.87
CA PHE A 319 -14.14 -1.25 -15.56
C PHE A 319 -14.81 -0.03 -16.23
N ALA A 320 -15.36 -0.20 -17.44
CA ALA A 320 -16.12 0.84 -18.11
C ALA A 320 -17.38 1.20 -17.30
N GLU A 321 -18.10 0.20 -16.80
CA GLU A 321 -19.27 0.41 -15.94
C GLU A 321 -18.93 1.17 -14.66
N LEU A 322 -17.83 0.80 -13.99
CA LEU A 322 -17.32 1.56 -12.83
C LEU A 322 -17.05 3.04 -13.17
N GLY A 323 -16.52 3.31 -14.37
CA GLY A 323 -16.27 4.66 -14.87
C GLY A 323 -17.55 5.43 -15.18
N ILE A 324 -18.55 4.78 -15.78
CA ILE A 324 -19.87 5.37 -16.08
C ILE A 324 -20.57 5.77 -14.79
N VAL A 325 -20.63 4.86 -13.81
CA VAL A 325 -21.27 5.14 -12.51
C VAL A 325 -20.53 6.25 -11.77
N PHE A 326 -19.20 6.27 -11.82
CA PHE A 326 -18.44 7.38 -11.24
C PHE A 326 -18.80 8.72 -11.90
N ALA A 327 -18.85 8.77 -13.24
CA ALA A 327 -19.20 9.97 -13.99
C ALA A 327 -20.61 10.49 -13.61
N GLN A 328 -21.58 9.59 -13.47
CA GLN A 328 -22.94 9.92 -13.02
C GLN A 328 -22.95 10.50 -11.60
N ASN A 329 -22.18 9.91 -10.68
CA ASN A 329 -22.09 10.37 -9.29
C ASN A 329 -21.49 11.79 -9.15
N VAL A 330 -20.68 12.23 -10.12
CA VAL A 330 -20.01 13.54 -10.10
C VAL A 330 -20.58 14.57 -11.07
N GLU A 331 -21.55 14.19 -11.92
CA GLU A 331 -22.10 15.05 -12.98
C GLU A 331 -22.60 16.41 -12.47
N ASN A 332 -23.25 16.42 -11.30
CA ASN A 332 -23.82 17.61 -10.68
C ASN A 332 -22.91 18.27 -9.63
N LYS A 333 -21.66 17.81 -9.49
CA LYS A 333 -20.72 18.35 -8.49
C LYS A 333 -19.96 19.54 -9.04
N SER A 334 -19.63 20.49 -8.15
CA SER A 334 -18.87 21.67 -8.56
C SER A 334 -17.43 21.30 -8.95
N SER A 335 -16.80 22.09 -9.82
CA SER A 335 -15.39 21.89 -10.21
C SER A 335 -14.41 21.95 -9.03
N SER A 336 -14.78 22.60 -7.92
CA SER A 336 -13.99 22.62 -6.68
C SER A 336 -14.07 21.32 -5.88
N GLU A 337 -15.16 20.57 -5.99
CA GLU A 337 -15.37 19.31 -5.25
C GLU A 337 -14.86 18.09 -6.03
N LEU A 338 -14.84 18.18 -7.36
CA LEU A 338 -14.43 17.09 -8.25
C LEU A 338 -13.06 16.47 -7.92
N PRO A 339 -11.99 17.23 -7.57
CA PRO A 339 -10.70 16.64 -7.20
C PRO A 339 -10.78 15.71 -5.99
N GLU A 340 -11.63 16.02 -5.00
CA GLU A 340 -11.78 15.18 -3.82
C GLU A 340 -12.54 13.89 -4.16
N PHE A 341 -13.59 13.97 -5.00
CA PHE A 341 -14.28 12.77 -5.51
C PHE A 341 -13.35 11.87 -6.32
N ILE A 342 -12.47 12.43 -7.16
CA ILE A 342 -11.48 11.65 -7.92
C ILE A 342 -10.49 10.97 -6.97
N LYS A 343 -10.00 11.68 -5.96
CA LYS A 343 -9.10 11.14 -4.94
C LYS A 343 -9.76 10.03 -4.14
N GLN A 344 -11.02 10.22 -3.75
CA GLN A 344 -11.81 9.21 -3.05
C GLN A 344 -12.03 7.97 -3.92
N TYR A 345 -12.37 8.15 -5.19
CA TYR A 345 -12.54 7.05 -6.14
C TYR A 345 -11.26 6.24 -6.34
N ARG A 346 -10.12 6.92 -6.50
CA ARG A 346 -8.81 6.26 -6.60
C ARG A 346 -8.41 5.54 -5.30
N ARG A 347 -8.83 6.05 -4.14
CA ARG A 347 -8.49 5.46 -2.84
C ARG A 347 -9.36 4.26 -2.48
N TYR A 348 -10.68 4.44 -2.53
CA TYR A 348 -11.69 3.50 -2.02
C TYR A 348 -12.55 2.88 -3.12
N GLY A 349 -12.71 3.57 -4.25
CA GLY A 349 -13.67 3.22 -5.29
C GLY A 349 -14.97 4.02 -5.19
N LEU A 350 -16.02 3.50 -5.83
CA LEU A 350 -17.40 3.93 -5.68
C LEU A 350 -17.85 3.72 -4.23
N LEU A 351 -18.66 4.66 -3.74
CA LEU A 351 -19.43 4.50 -2.49
C LEU A 351 -20.95 4.39 -2.75
N ILE A 352 -21.31 4.54 -4.03
CA ILE A 352 -22.67 4.44 -4.55
C ILE A 352 -22.54 3.75 -5.91
N SER A 353 -23.03 2.52 -5.97
CA SER A 353 -23.09 1.67 -7.15
C SER A 353 -24.48 1.68 -7.78
N ASN A 354 -24.56 1.27 -9.05
CA ASN A 354 -25.83 0.99 -9.72
C ASN A 354 -26.28 -0.46 -9.51
N GLU A 355 -27.50 -0.78 -9.97
CA GLU A 355 -28.10 -2.11 -9.82
C GLU A 355 -27.25 -3.24 -10.43
N ASN A 356 -26.59 -2.99 -11.56
CA ASN A 356 -25.74 -3.98 -12.23
C ASN A 356 -24.56 -4.41 -11.34
N LEU A 357 -23.79 -3.44 -10.83
CA LEU A 357 -22.65 -3.70 -9.97
C LEU A 357 -23.09 -4.34 -8.65
N GLN A 358 -24.20 -3.88 -8.07
CA GLN A 358 -24.76 -4.47 -6.85
C GLN A 358 -25.18 -5.93 -7.06
N ALA A 359 -25.81 -6.26 -8.20
CA ALA A 359 -26.19 -7.62 -8.53
C ALA A 359 -24.97 -8.54 -8.61
N ILE A 360 -23.89 -8.08 -9.25
CA ILE A 360 -22.63 -8.84 -9.36
C ILE A 360 -21.99 -9.06 -8.00
N VAL A 361 -21.92 -8.02 -7.15
CA VAL A 361 -21.33 -8.13 -5.81
C VAL A 361 -22.18 -9.04 -4.90
N LYS A 362 -23.51 -8.89 -4.90
CA LYS A 362 -24.43 -9.74 -4.13
C LYS A 362 -24.32 -11.21 -4.55
N ALA A 363 -24.30 -11.48 -5.86
CA ALA A 363 -24.09 -12.81 -6.41
C ALA A 363 -22.77 -13.40 -5.91
N ARG A 364 -21.68 -12.61 -5.95
CA ARG A 364 -20.38 -13.08 -5.47
C ARG A 364 -20.36 -13.34 -3.96
N LYS A 365 -21.12 -12.60 -3.16
CA LYS A 365 -21.26 -12.86 -1.72
C LYS A 365 -22.08 -14.11 -1.39
N GLY A 366 -22.77 -14.70 -2.37
CA GLY A 366 -23.72 -15.79 -2.13
C GLY A 366 -24.97 -15.33 -1.36
N LEU A 367 -25.27 -14.03 -1.38
CA LEU A 367 -26.51 -13.48 -0.82
C LEU A 367 -27.61 -13.68 -1.87
N GLU A 368 -28.24 -14.85 -1.86
CA GLU A 368 -29.51 -15.04 -2.59
C GLU A 368 -30.56 -14.09 -1.99
N GLU A 369 -31.37 -13.46 -2.84
CA GLU A 369 -32.55 -12.70 -2.40
C GLU A 369 -33.49 -13.67 -1.67
N LYS A 370 -33.43 -13.68 -0.33
CA LYS A 370 -34.60 -14.04 0.46
C LYS A 370 -35.62 -12.93 0.28
N VAL A 371 -36.44 -13.03 -0.76
CA VAL A 371 -37.72 -12.33 -0.81
C VAL A 371 -38.56 -12.93 0.30
N GLU A 372 -38.42 -12.39 1.51
CA GLU A 372 -39.42 -12.59 2.57
C GLU A 372 -40.68 -11.88 2.10
N VAL A 373 -41.58 -12.64 1.49
CA VAL A 373 -42.98 -12.25 1.35
C VAL A 373 -43.50 -12.08 2.77
N VAL A 374 -43.60 -10.84 3.22
CA VAL A 374 -44.38 -10.49 4.39
C VAL A 374 -45.82 -10.80 4.03
N GLU A 375 -46.29 -12.00 4.38
CA GLU A 375 -47.72 -12.29 4.42
C GLU A 375 -48.32 -11.37 5.48
N GLU A 376 -48.93 -10.30 5.00
CA GLU A 376 -49.82 -9.44 5.78
C GLU A 376 -50.94 -10.32 6.33
N LYS A 377 -50.80 -10.77 7.58
CA LYS A 377 -51.90 -11.34 8.34
C LYS A 377 -52.93 -10.24 8.56
N VAL A 378 -53.88 -10.14 7.65
CA VAL A 378 -55.14 -9.46 7.89
C VAL A 378 -55.89 -10.29 8.93
N GLU A 379 -55.84 -9.88 10.19
CA GLU A 379 -56.79 -10.35 11.20
C GLU A 379 -58.19 -9.91 10.76
N VAL A 380 -58.96 -10.88 10.25
CA VAL A 380 -60.40 -10.74 10.09
C VAL A 380 -60.99 -10.69 11.50
N ILE A 381 -61.37 -9.49 11.93
CA ILE A 381 -62.20 -9.31 13.11
C ILE A 381 -63.58 -9.87 12.76
N GLU A 382 -63.88 -11.08 13.25
CA GLU A 382 -65.25 -11.60 13.26
C GLU A 382 -66.10 -10.73 14.19
N GLU A 383 -67.08 -10.03 13.61
CA GLU A 383 -68.17 -9.40 14.35
C GLU A 383 -68.92 -10.45 15.17
N LYS A 384 -68.95 -10.26 16.49
CA LYS A 384 -69.86 -11.00 17.38
C LYS A 384 -71.31 -10.61 17.06
N PRO A 385 -72.23 -11.57 16.96
CA PRO A 385 -73.65 -11.27 16.91
C PRO A 385 -74.13 -10.78 18.29
N GLU A 386 -74.93 -9.71 18.27
CA GLU A 386 -75.76 -9.28 19.40
C GLU A 386 -76.74 -10.40 19.76
N GLU A 387 -76.65 -10.91 20.99
CA GLU A 387 -77.74 -11.64 21.63
C GLU A 387 -78.48 -10.71 22.57
N GLU A 388 -79.75 -10.47 22.23
CA GLU A 388 -80.84 -10.10 23.14
C GLU A 388 -80.86 -11.00 24.37
N ASN A 389 -81.11 -10.42 25.55
CA ASN A 389 -82.29 -10.75 26.37
C ASN A 389 -82.32 -10.01 27.72
N ASP A 390 -83.43 -9.30 27.91
CA ASP A 390 -84.32 -9.32 29.09
C ASP A 390 -83.71 -9.54 30.50
N ASN A 391 -83.60 -8.44 31.27
CA ASN A 391 -84.41 -8.20 32.48
C ASN A 391 -84.15 -6.81 33.07
#